data_AF-A0A816C2K6-F1
#
_entry.id   AF-A0A816C2K6-F1
#
_cell.length_a   1.000
_cell.length_b   1.000
_cell.length_c   1.000
_cell.angle_alpha   90.00
_cell.angle_beta   90.00
_cell.angle_gamma   90.00
#
_symmetry.space_group_name_H-M   'P 1'
#
loop_
_entity.id
_entity.type
_entity.pdbx_description
1 polymer ?
#
loop_
_entity_poly.entity_id
_entity_poly.type
_entity_poly.pdbx_seq_one_letter_code
_entity_poly.pdbx_strand_id
1 'polypeptide(L)'
;MSTVNVLLVALFSLITIINGQLNCSTYNPCGRYGYCRDNSDGEWTCKCKFWWNGTLCDEQTNSGKQVIALGCILGFLMAVFHGLQITRCIRNKRRKSKEDKKKEISQIPTLVDLALENAKKSTRLSSCLVACLTIIIAAVALVSKWSLIQPIHNEVATKYLTNQPIYYVPNSFCNTMSLQQFNIITFPVACFLILMLIITTERTSLLPNLCYGYGGPPMPVDFLSHVDRTFAAFIFAVCADELLLIMLSVIDGTAKKGEGVIITYLLRVLEVFIMGVRYYALLAAVYLNTIFILACATIYAWLDYAITIINQGMCDSDFYPTYNDYLDNSTSIEEMFVYYGTGPNLIAIQLCIDIPRFLCLAYVNIKIPMLLIRKIYLQCKKNLPLEQKMLMKLTREQRIFFRISEPDSVEMLYVKNLFRSAKNRPKSQTLFARIIPTKIYEWRDDYRFSTRILCLYSSIFLLLYFVTIQACVQALPLLSSLQQVLQDAVEKISTIFISESKDYDGENVSPNTSNFPLPSLIRPYLFAIFITLILIVIQLLVLLANIRRNSFQSFRGEDSEIPRRERSKYVSYAAGNFHFAGYFIGYLIWGYMIIAVFSLLFCISIDAFITYGSVRFLESILKFIIPSIL
;
A
#
# COMPACT_ATOMS: atom_id res chain seq x y z
N MET A 1 -11.25 -4.05 -25.74
CA MET A 1 -9.97 -4.73 -26.04
C MET A 1 -8.83 -3.75 -26.35
N SER A 2 -9.09 -2.58 -26.96
CA SER A 2 -7.99 -1.64 -27.23
C SER A 2 -7.40 -0.93 -26.01
N THR A 3 -8.14 -0.63 -24.92
CA THR A 3 -7.59 0.23 -23.86
C THR A 3 -6.69 -0.44 -22.82
N VAL A 4 -6.89 -1.74 -22.53
CA VAL A 4 -5.97 -2.48 -21.63
C VAL A 4 -4.77 -2.99 -22.42
N ASN A 5 -4.94 -3.44 -23.66
CA ASN A 5 -3.79 -3.64 -24.53
C ASN A 5 -3.06 -2.32 -24.75
N VAL A 6 -3.71 -1.17 -24.86
CA VAL A 6 -3.00 0.13 -24.90
C VAL A 6 -2.36 0.50 -23.57
N LEU A 7 -2.87 0.08 -22.39
CA LEU A 7 -2.20 0.37 -21.11
C LEU A 7 -1.01 -0.57 -20.86
N LEU A 8 -1.16 -1.86 -21.19
CA LEU A 8 -0.11 -2.87 -21.10
C LEU A 8 0.93 -2.66 -22.20
N VAL A 9 0.52 -2.37 -23.44
CA VAL A 9 1.39 -1.94 -24.54
C VAL A 9 1.94 -0.55 -24.25
N ALA A 10 1.25 0.40 -23.61
CA ALA A 10 1.88 1.67 -23.23
C ALA A 10 2.90 1.46 -22.12
N LEU A 11 2.66 0.61 -21.11
CA LEU A 11 3.67 0.23 -20.12
C LEU A 11 4.85 -0.50 -20.77
N PHE A 12 4.61 -1.46 -21.67
CA PHE A 12 5.65 -2.16 -22.43
C PHE A 12 6.37 -1.26 -23.46
N SER A 13 5.65 -0.31 -24.06
CA SER A 13 6.15 0.68 -25.03
C SER A 13 6.92 1.78 -24.31
N LEU A 14 6.54 2.16 -23.09
CA LEU A 14 7.31 3.08 -22.26
C LEU A 14 8.62 2.41 -21.82
N ILE A 15 8.56 1.12 -21.44
CA ILE A 15 9.76 0.31 -21.14
C ILE A 15 10.65 0.16 -22.38
N THR A 16 10.10 0.08 -23.60
CA THR A 16 10.89 -0.03 -24.84
C THR A 16 11.31 1.32 -25.44
N ILE A 17 10.59 2.42 -25.21
CA ILE A 17 10.98 3.78 -25.62
C ILE A 17 12.05 4.35 -24.68
N ILE A 18 12.03 3.97 -23.39
CA ILE A 18 13.17 4.23 -22.48
C ILE A 18 14.40 3.40 -22.90
N ASN A 19 14.21 2.25 -23.56
CA ASN A 19 15.28 1.45 -24.18
C ASN A 19 15.61 1.84 -25.63
N GLY A 20 15.27 3.06 -26.06
CA GLY A 20 15.64 3.56 -27.39
C GLY A 20 17.15 3.54 -27.58
N GLN A 21 17.63 2.81 -28.60
CA GLN A 21 19.03 2.69 -28.96
C GLN A 21 19.69 4.07 -29.11
N LEU A 22 20.53 4.43 -28.15
CA LEU A 22 21.44 5.56 -28.24
C LEU A 22 22.83 5.02 -28.52
N ASN A 23 23.37 5.40 -29.68
CA ASN A 23 24.72 5.07 -30.11
C ASN A 23 25.73 5.55 -29.05
N CYS A 24 26.34 4.61 -28.34
CA CYS A 24 27.48 4.89 -27.49
C CYS A 24 28.67 5.35 -28.34
N SER A 25 29.20 6.52 -28.00
CA SER A 25 30.52 6.96 -28.45
C SER A 25 31.58 5.99 -27.92
N THR A 26 32.36 5.40 -28.81
CA THR A 26 33.47 4.47 -28.54
C THR A 26 34.68 5.12 -27.85
N TYR A 27 34.64 6.43 -27.57
CA TYR A 27 35.84 7.20 -27.20
C TYR A 27 36.03 7.44 -25.70
N ASN A 28 35.11 7.02 -24.83
CA ASN A 28 35.31 7.19 -23.38
C ASN A 28 34.61 6.09 -22.56
N PRO A 29 35.23 4.90 -22.40
CA PRO A 29 34.57 3.73 -21.83
C PRO A 29 34.20 3.88 -20.34
N CYS A 30 34.80 4.81 -19.60
CA CYS A 30 34.51 4.99 -18.17
C CYS A 30 33.62 6.20 -17.85
N GLY A 31 33.24 7.02 -18.84
CA GLY A 31 32.35 8.17 -18.64
C GLY A 31 32.82 9.12 -17.52
N ARG A 32 31.96 10.08 -17.13
CA ARG A 32 32.26 11.02 -16.03
C ARG A 32 31.98 10.46 -14.62
N TYR A 33 31.47 9.22 -14.55
CA TYR A 33 30.94 8.61 -13.33
C TYR A 33 31.37 7.14 -13.12
N GLY A 34 32.29 6.64 -13.93
CA GLY A 34 32.92 5.34 -13.68
C GLY A 34 33.87 5.42 -12.49
N TYR A 35 33.71 4.50 -11.53
CA TYR A 35 34.67 4.35 -10.45
C TYR A 35 35.92 3.64 -10.97
N CYS A 36 36.95 4.44 -11.22
CA CYS A 36 38.30 3.96 -11.43
C CYS A 36 38.94 3.73 -10.06
N ARG A 37 39.24 2.47 -9.70
CA ARG A 37 40.03 2.15 -8.51
C ARG A 37 41.46 1.90 -8.95
N ASP A 38 42.39 2.65 -8.39
CA ASP A 38 43.81 2.46 -8.61
C ASP A 38 44.21 1.16 -7.93
N ASN A 39 44.63 0.16 -8.71
CA ASN A 39 45.32 -0.99 -8.15
C ASN A 39 46.73 -0.52 -7.76
N SER A 40 47.35 -1.17 -6.76
CA SER A 40 48.70 -0.85 -6.27
C SER A 40 49.80 -0.81 -7.35
N ASP A 41 49.50 -1.31 -8.54
CA ASP A 41 50.41 -1.45 -9.67
C ASP A 41 50.24 -0.33 -10.73
N GLY A 42 49.38 0.66 -10.50
CA GLY A 42 49.16 1.80 -11.40
C GLY A 42 48.34 1.48 -12.67
N GLU A 43 47.74 0.28 -12.75
CA GLU A 43 46.78 -0.08 -13.78
C GLU A 43 45.34 0.26 -13.38
N TRP A 44 44.71 1.10 -14.18
CA TRP A 44 43.31 1.49 -14.03
C TRP A 44 42.40 0.35 -14.51
N THR A 45 41.76 -0.37 -13.59
CA THR A 45 40.74 -1.38 -13.94
C THR A 45 39.31 -0.82 -13.79
N CYS A 46 38.67 -0.49 -14.91
CA CYS A 46 37.24 -0.14 -14.92
C CYS A 46 36.40 -1.44 -14.85
N LYS A 47 35.97 -1.85 -13.64
CA LYS A 47 34.97 -2.93 -13.48
C LYS A 47 33.56 -2.37 -13.63
N CYS A 48 33.01 -2.43 -14.84
CA CYS A 48 31.58 -2.19 -15.07
C CYS A 48 30.77 -3.36 -14.47
N LYS A 49 30.23 -3.21 -13.25
CA LYS A 49 29.23 -4.13 -12.71
C LYS A 49 27.91 -3.92 -13.46
N PHE A 50 27.57 -4.87 -14.32
CA PHE A 50 26.38 -4.86 -15.16
C PHE A 50 25.09 -4.96 -14.34
N TRP A 51 24.32 -3.88 -14.29
CA TRP A 51 22.87 -3.94 -14.08
C TRP A 51 22.21 -3.70 -15.44
N TRP A 52 21.56 -4.75 -15.97
CA TRP A 52 20.65 -4.76 -17.12
C TRP A 52 20.96 -3.77 -18.28
N ASN A 53 21.63 -4.28 -19.32
CA ASN A 53 21.91 -3.64 -20.62
C ASN A 53 22.39 -2.18 -20.58
N GLY A 54 23.71 -2.01 -20.69
CA GLY A 54 24.37 -0.71 -20.62
C GLY A 54 23.86 0.29 -21.64
N THR A 55 23.46 1.47 -21.14
CA THR A 55 23.56 2.81 -21.75
C THR A 55 23.05 3.90 -20.78
N LEU A 56 23.40 3.87 -19.50
CA LEU A 56 22.85 4.81 -18.49
C LEU A 56 23.94 5.44 -17.61
N CYS A 57 24.84 6.23 -18.22
CA CYS A 57 25.87 6.94 -17.45
C CYS A 57 25.59 8.44 -17.25
N ASP A 58 24.64 9.08 -17.96
CA ASP A 58 24.32 10.51 -17.77
C ASP A 58 22.89 10.78 -17.21
N GLU A 59 22.04 9.76 -17.07
CA GLU A 59 20.66 9.93 -16.58
C GLU A 59 20.49 9.81 -15.07
N GLN A 60 21.56 9.58 -14.29
CA GLN A 60 21.42 9.31 -12.85
C GLN A 60 20.74 10.46 -12.09
N THR A 61 20.99 11.74 -12.39
CA THR A 61 20.30 12.85 -11.71
C THR A 61 18.79 12.95 -12.03
N ASN A 62 18.32 12.26 -13.07
CA ASN A 62 16.92 12.24 -13.46
C ASN A 62 16.15 11.04 -12.88
N SER A 63 16.78 10.01 -12.32
CA SER A 63 16.05 8.79 -11.90
C SER A 63 15.00 9.05 -10.81
N GLY A 64 15.32 9.86 -9.80
CA GLY A 64 14.33 10.27 -8.78
C GLY A 64 13.20 11.12 -9.35
N LYS A 65 13.53 12.06 -10.25
CA LYS A 65 12.51 12.86 -10.97
C LYS A 65 11.66 11.98 -11.89
N GLN A 66 12.25 10.95 -12.51
CA GLN A 66 11.57 9.98 -13.35
C GLN A 66 10.64 9.09 -12.53
N VAL A 67 11.02 8.65 -11.34
CA VAL A 67 10.13 7.89 -10.43
C VAL A 67 8.96 8.76 -9.96
N ILE A 68 9.22 10.01 -9.56
CA ILE A 68 8.18 10.97 -9.20
C ILE A 68 7.28 11.24 -10.42
N ALA A 69 7.86 11.45 -11.61
CA ALA A 69 7.12 11.64 -12.85
C ALA A 69 6.31 10.39 -13.22
N LEU A 70 6.84 9.18 -13.06
CA LEU A 70 6.15 7.92 -13.30
C LEU A 70 4.98 7.74 -12.34
N GLY A 71 5.17 8.04 -11.06
CA GLY A 71 4.10 8.08 -10.06
C GLY A 71 3.01 9.10 -10.40
N CYS A 72 3.40 10.31 -10.80
CA CYS A 72 2.48 11.35 -11.27
C CYS A 72 1.75 10.95 -12.56
N ILE A 73 2.43 10.30 -13.51
CA ILE A 73 1.87 9.80 -14.77
C ILE A 73 0.91 8.66 -14.49
N LEU A 74 1.24 7.72 -13.60
CA LEU A 74 0.36 6.63 -13.20
C LEU A 74 -0.89 7.18 -12.49
N GLY A 75 -0.70 8.14 -11.58
CA GLY A 75 -1.79 8.87 -10.93
C GLY A 75 -2.66 9.62 -11.94
N PHE A 76 -2.06 10.30 -12.91
CA PHE A 76 -2.75 10.98 -14.00
C PHE A 76 -3.49 9.99 -14.91
N LEU A 77 -2.90 8.85 -15.27
CA LEU A 77 -3.53 7.80 -16.06
C LEU A 77 -4.72 7.19 -15.31
N MET A 78 -4.63 6.98 -14.00
CA MET A 78 -5.78 6.57 -13.18
C MET A 78 -6.87 7.65 -13.16
N ALA A 79 -6.50 8.93 -13.00
CA ALA A 79 -7.44 10.05 -13.05
C ALA A 79 -8.12 10.18 -14.43
N VAL A 80 -7.37 10.05 -15.53
CA VAL A 80 -7.87 10.05 -16.90
C VAL A 80 -8.73 8.83 -17.16
N PHE A 81 -8.36 7.64 -16.68
CA PHE A 81 -9.16 6.43 -16.82
C PHE A 81 -10.52 6.59 -16.11
N HIS A 82 -10.52 7.10 -14.88
CA HIS A 82 -11.76 7.43 -14.17
C HIS A 82 -12.54 8.54 -14.89
N GLY A 83 -11.87 9.58 -15.39
CA GLY A 83 -12.47 10.64 -16.21
C GLY A 83 -13.10 10.11 -17.51
N LEU A 84 -12.46 9.16 -18.18
CA LEU A 84 -12.97 8.52 -19.40
C LEU A 84 -14.16 7.60 -19.09
N GLN A 85 -14.15 6.88 -17.96
CA GLN A 85 -15.32 6.13 -17.51
C GLN A 85 -16.49 7.06 -17.23
N ILE A 86 -16.25 8.21 -16.59
CA ILE A 86 -17.26 9.24 -16.37
C ILE A 86 -17.78 9.77 -17.71
N THR A 87 -16.91 10.14 -18.63
CA THR A 87 -17.29 10.65 -19.96
C THR A 87 -18.06 9.60 -20.78
N ARG A 88 -17.67 8.33 -20.74
CA ARG A 88 -18.41 7.22 -21.36
C ARG A 88 -19.79 7.02 -20.72
N CYS A 89 -19.87 7.10 -19.39
CA CYS A 89 -21.15 7.05 -18.69
C CYS A 89 -22.05 8.22 -19.11
N ILE A 90 -21.52 9.45 -19.18
CA ILE A 90 -22.23 10.64 -19.65
C ILE A 90 -22.68 10.46 -21.11
N ARG A 91 -21.82 9.93 -21.99
CA ARG A 91 -22.14 9.76 -23.42
C ARG A 91 -23.19 8.67 -23.66
N ASN A 92 -23.07 7.53 -22.98
CA ASN A 92 -24.08 6.48 -23.01
C ASN A 92 -25.41 6.96 -22.41
N LYS A 93 -25.36 7.80 -21.38
CA LYS A 93 -26.55 8.41 -20.81
C LYS A 93 -27.18 9.45 -21.73
N ARG A 94 -26.40 10.25 -22.47
CA ARG A 94 -26.93 11.13 -23.53
C ARG A 94 -27.57 10.35 -24.67
N ARG A 95 -27.03 9.17 -25.02
CA ARG A 95 -27.67 8.28 -26.00
C ARG A 95 -28.99 7.71 -25.47
N LYS A 96 -29.01 7.19 -24.24
CA LYS A 96 -30.26 6.77 -23.58
C LYS A 96 -31.26 7.89 -23.45
N SER A 97 -30.86 9.08 -23.00
CA SER A 97 -31.75 10.24 -22.93
C SER A 97 -32.28 10.67 -24.30
N LYS A 98 -31.54 10.48 -25.39
CA LYS A 98 -32.07 10.71 -26.75
C LYS A 98 -33.07 9.63 -27.18
N GLU A 99 -32.86 8.38 -26.79
CA GLU A 99 -33.79 7.26 -27.02
C GLU A 99 -35.05 7.37 -26.14
N ASP A 100 -34.87 7.76 -24.88
CA ASP A 100 -35.90 7.98 -23.89
C ASP A 100 -36.70 9.23 -24.24
N LYS A 101 -36.09 10.36 -24.64
CA LYS A 101 -36.81 11.52 -25.21
C LYS A 101 -37.65 11.18 -26.45
N LYS A 102 -37.26 10.15 -27.20
CA LYS A 102 -38.04 9.62 -28.32
C LYS A 102 -39.26 8.81 -27.85
N LYS A 103 -39.24 8.30 -26.61
CA LYS A 103 -40.35 7.63 -25.91
C LYS A 103 -41.12 8.57 -24.95
N GLU A 104 -40.54 9.69 -24.55
CA GLU A 104 -41.01 10.62 -23.52
C GLU A 104 -42.03 11.66 -24.03
N ILE A 105 -42.47 11.55 -25.29
CA ILE A 105 -43.66 12.30 -25.76
C ILE A 105 -44.93 11.87 -24.99
N SER A 106 -44.90 10.82 -24.17
CA SER A 106 -46.05 10.38 -23.37
C SER A 106 -45.94 10.51 -21.85
N GLN A 107 -44.80 10.90 -21.24
CA GLN A 107 -44.70 11.00 -19.77
C GLN A 107 -43.77 12.13 -19.31
N ILE A 108 -44.31 13.08 -18.55
CA ILE A 108 -43.55 14.19 -17.95
C ILE A 108 -42.62 13.61 -16.87
N PRO A 109 -41.28 13.75 -16.99
CA PRO A 109 -40.37 13.31 -15.95
C PRO A 109 -40.63 14.12 -14.68
N THR A 110 -40.74 13.42 -13.55
CA THR A 110 -41.01 14.07 -12.28
C THR A 110 -39.80 14.92 -11.86
N LEU A 111 -40.04 16.08 -11.26
CA LEU A 111 -39.00 17.02 -10.78
C LEU A 111 -37.91 16.32 -9.93
N VAL A 112 -38.28 15.23 -9.26
CA VAL A 112 -37.43 14.38 -8.42
C VAL A 112 -36.31 13.74 -9.24
N ASP A 113 -36.59 13.25 -10.45
CA ASP A 113 -35.61 12.58 -11.29
C ASP A 113 -34.49 13.54 -11.76
N LEU A 114 -34.86 14.79 -12.04
CA LEU A 114 -33.92 15.84 -12.45
C LEU A 114 -33.01 16.29 -11.29
N ALA A 115 -33.56 16.41 -10.09
CA ALA A 115 -32.81 16.77 -8.87
C ALA A 115 -31.81 15.66 -8.48
N LEU A 116 -32.24 14.40 -8.59
CA LEU A 116 -31.45 13.22 -8.31
C LEU A 116 -30.28 13.06 -9.29
N GLU A 117 -30.50 13.38 -10.56
CA GLU A 117 -29.47 13.39 -11.59
C GLU A 117 -28.36 14.41 -11.29
N ASN A 118 -28.74 15.62 -10.90
CA ASN A 118 -27.78 16.67 -10.54
C ASN A 118 -26.96 16.30 -9.30
N ALA A 119 -27.57 15.63 -8.30
CA ALA A 119 -26.88 15.15 -7.12
C ALA A 119 -25.83 14.05 -7.44
N LYS A 120 -26.16 13.09 -8.31
CA LYS A 120 -25.22 12.05 -8.77
C LYS A 120 -24.03 12.62 -9.54
N LYS A 121 -24.25 13.65 -10.36
CA LYS A 121 -23.17 14.32 -11.11
C LYS A 121 -22.22 15.05 -10.15
N SER A 122 -22.77 15.73 -9.15
CA SER A 122 -21.99 16.46 -8.15
C SER A 122 -21.10 15.54 -7.29
N THR A 123 -21.62 14.40 -6.83
CA THR A 123 -20.85 13.45 -6.01
C THR A 123 -19.67 12.83 -6.75
N ARG A 124 -19.86 12.43 -8.02
CA ARG A 124 -18.76 11.88 -8.85
C ARG A 124 -17.66 12.90 -9.14
N LEU A 125 -18.04 14.14 -9.43
CA LEU A 125 -17.08 15.22 -9.66
C LEU A 125 -16.29 15.53 -8.39
N SER A 126 -16.96 15.55 -7.23
CA SER A 126 -16.30 15.69 -5.93
C SER A 126 -15.30 14.55 -5.67
N SER A 127 -15.65 13.30 -5.92
CA SER A 127 -14.71 12.17 -5.75
C SER A 127 -13.49 12.27 -6.67
N CYS A 128 -13.68 12.66 -7.93
CA CYS A 128 -12.57 12.85 -8.87
C CYS A 128 -11.65 14.00 -8.43
N LEU A 129 -12.24 15.12 -7.98
CA LEU A 129 -11.50 16.27 -7.48
C LEU A 129 -10.67 15.89 -6.24
N VAL A 130 -11.26 15.15 -5.29
CA VAL A 130 -10.53 14.66 -4.12
C VAL A 130 -9.35 13.79 -4.55
N ALA A 131 -9.56 12.84 -5.45
CA ALA A 131 -8.47 11.97 -5.93
C ALA A 131 -7.33 12.76 -6.60
N CYS A 132 -7.65 13.73 -7.47
CA CYS A 132 -6.64 14.57 -8.11
C CYS A 132 -5.87 15.41 -7.09
N LEU A 133 -6.56 16.06 -6.15
CA LEU A 133 -5.91 16.81 -5.10
C LEU A 133 -5.04 15.91 -4.22
N THR A 134 -5.47 14.67 -3.94
CA THR A 134 -4.71 13.70 -3.13
C THR A 134 -3.38 13.39 -3.79
N ILE A 135 -3.39 13.13 -5.11
CA ILE A 135 -2.18 12.87 -5.87
C ILE A 135 -1.26 14.10 -5.86
N ILE A 136 -1.81 15.30 -6.06
CA ILE A 136 -1.02 16.54 -6.07
C ILE A 136 -0.36 16.78 -4.69
N ILE A 137 -1.12 16.69 -3.60
CA ILE A 137 -0.60 16.93 -2.25
C ILE A 137 0.41 15.84 -1.83
N ALA A 138 0.21 14.59 -2.24
CA ALA A 138 1.19 13.52 -2.02
C ALA A 138 2.47 13.76 -2.83
N ALA A 139 2.36 14.18 -4.09
CA ALA A 139 3.52 14.51 -4.93
C ALA A 139 4.32 15.69 -4.35
N VAL A 140 3.65 16.73 -3.85
CA VAL A 140 4.30 17.85 -3.16
C VAL A 140 5.06 17.35 -1.93
N ALA A 141 4.45 16.49 -1.11
CA ALA A 141 5.10 15.92 0.07
C ALA A 141 6.33 15.06 -0.28
N LEU A 142 6.25 14.24 -1.32
CA LEU A 142 7.38 13.43 -1.80
C LEU A 142 8.52 14.30 -2.34
N VAL A 143 8.21 15.39 -3.06
CA VAL A 143 9.21 16.35 -3.54
C VAL A 143 9.85 17.11 -2.38
N SER A 144 9.07 17.49 -1.36
CA SER A 144 9.59 18.07 -0.12
C SER A 144 10.51 17.09 0.59
N LYS A 145 10.10 15.83 0.76
CA LYS A 145 10.92 14.76 1.36
C LYS A 145 12.22 14.56 0.57
N TRP A 146 12.15 14.48 -0.76
CA TRP A 146 13.34 14.41 -1.63
C TRP A 146 14.32 15.55 -1.35
N SER A 147 13.81 16.78 -1.30
CA SER A 147 14.63 17.99 -1.11
C SER A 147 15.32 18.01 0.26
N LEU A 148 14.68 17.41 1.28
CA LEU A 148 15.23 17.27 2.63
C LEU A 148 16.27 16.15 2.73
N ILE A 149 16.06 15.02 2.05
CA ILE A 149 16.96 13.85 2.10
C ILE A 149 18.19 14.02 1.22
N GLN A 150 18.06 14.69 0.08
CA GLN A 150 19.16 14.88 -0.87
C GLN A 150 20.47 15.41 -0.25
N PRO A 151 20.49 16.44 0.62
CA PRO A 151 21.73 16.88 1.27
C PRO A 151 22.32 15.81 2.21
N ILE A 152 21.48 15.10 2.96
CA ILE A 152 21.92 14.00 3.85
C ILE A 152 22.57 12.90 3.03
N HIS A 153 21.92 12.48 1.94
CA HIS A 153 22.44 11.47 1.04
C HIS A 153 23.80 11.88 0.46
N ASN A 154 23.93 13.11 -0.02
CA ASN A 154 25.19 13.61 -0.59
C ASN A 154 26.33 13.63 0.45
N GLU A 155 26.03 14.01 1.69
CA GLU A 155 27.01 13.98 2.79
C GLU A 155 27.47 12.55 3.06
N VAL A 156 26.54 11.62 3.26
CA VAL A 156 26.84 10.22 3.57
C VAL A 156 27.56 9.53 2.41
N ALA A 157 27.14 9.79 1.18
CA ALA A 157 27.81 9.30 -0.03
C ALA A 157 29.25 9.83 -0.13
N THR A 158 29.49 11.11 0.18
CA THR A 158 30.83 11.69 0.19
C THR A 158 31.73 11.04 1.26
N LYS A 159 31.18 10.76 2.45
CA LYS A 159 31.90 10.04 3.51
C LYS A 159 32.27 8.62 3.07
N TYR A 160 31.34 7.90 2.46
CA TYR A 160 31.60 6.58 1.88
C TYR A 160 32.74 6.61 0.85
N LEU A 161 32.71 7.57 -0.08
CA LEU A 161 33.75 7.72 -1.11
C LEU A 161 35.13 8.10 -0.57
N THR A 162 35.17 8.75 0.60
CA THR A 162 36.42 9.16 1.26
C THR A 162 36.86 8.17 2.36
N ASN A 163 36.20 7.00 2.46
CA ASN A 163 36.42 6.01 3.52
C ASN A 163 36.33 6.60 4.94
N GLN A 164 35.46 7.60 5.12
CA GLN A 164 35.12 8.16 6.43
C GLN A 164 33.94 7.39 7.04
N PRO A 165 33.79 7.40 8.38
CA PRO A 165 32.68 6.72 9.04
C PRO A 165 31.32 7.22 8.53
N ILE A 166 30.47 6.28 8.12
CA ILE A 166 29.25 6.51 7.33
C ILE A 166 28.08 6.77 8.28
N TYR A 167 28.02 7.96 8.85
CA TYR A 167 26.87 8.42 9.64
C TYR A 167 26.51 9.84 9.28
N TYR A 168 25.24 10.20 9.47
CA TYR A 168 24.79 11.59 9.43
C TYR A 168 24.56 12.11 10.85
N VAL A 169 24.73 13.42 11.03
CA VAL A 169 24.38 14.09 12.28
C VAL A 169 22.99 14.68 12.08
N PRO A 170 21.96 14.18 12.79
CA PRO A 170 20.63 14.74 12.68
C PRO A 170 20.66 16.21 13.16
N ASN A 171 19.83 17.04 12.53
CA ASN A 171 19.70 18.44 12.92
C ASN A 171 19.32 18.55 14.40
N SER A 172 19.75 19.60 15.11
CA SER A 172 19.42 19.79 16.53
C SER A 172 17.91 19.80 16.81
N PHE A 173 17.12 20.25 15.84
CA PHE A 173 15.65 20.16 15.86
C PHE A 173 15.14 18.71 15.96
N CYS A 174 15.86 17.76 15.36
CA CYS A 174 15.55 16.35 15.45
C CYS A 174 15.82 15.76 16.83
N ASN A 175 16.61 16.40 17.71
CA ASN A 175 16.70 15.94 19.10
C ASN A 175 15.39 16.20 19.84
N THR A 176 14.78 17.37 19.63
CA THR A 176 13.44 17.67 20.15
C THR A 176 12.39 16.76 19.51
N MET A 177 12.56 16.44 18.22
CA MET A 177 11.68 15.50 17.52
C MET A 177 11.97 14.03 17.82
N SER A 178 13.14 13.63 18.31
CA SER A 178 13.45 12.24 18.65
C SER A 178 12.60 11.74 19.81
N LEU A 179 12.16 12.67 20.68
CA LEU A 179 11.14 12.43 21.68
C LEU A 179 9.73 12.21 21.06
N GLN A 180 9.55 12.41 19.74
CA GLN A 180 8.33 12.06 18.99
C GLN A 180 8.11 10.57 18.81
N GLN A 181 9.01 9.68 19.26
CA GLN A 181 8.60 8.30 19.53
C GLN A 181 7.30 8.28 20.38
N PHE A 182 7.15 9.25 21.31
CA PHE A 182 5.92 9.46 22.09
C PHE A 182 4.96 10.51 21.53
N ASN A 183 5.19 11.01 20.31
CA ASN A 183 4.36 11.98 19.63
C ASN A 183 4.04 13.23 20.49
N ILE A 184 5.03 13.80 21.17
CA ILE A 184 4.84 14.89 22.15
C ILE A 184 4.06 16.08 21.61
N ILE A 185 4.12 16.35 20.30
CA ILE A 185 3.40 17.48 19.70
C ILE A 185 1.96 17.09 19.33
N THR A 186 1.77 15.98 18.62
CA THR A 186 0.47 15.62 18.05
C THR A 186 -0.44 14.95 19.08
N PHE A 187 0.12 14.24 20.07
CA PHE A 187 -0.66 13.54 21.09
C PHE A 187 -1.43 14.49 22.01
N PRO A 188 -0.85 15.55 22.63
CA PRO A 188 -1.61 16.50 23.44
C PRO A 188 -2.70 17.21 22.66
N VAL A 189 -2.45 17.54 21.38
CA VAL A 189 -3.47 18.15 20.50
C VAL A 189 -4.60 17.17 20.24
N ALA A 190 -4.33 15.88 20.04
CA ALA A 190 -5.36 14.84 19.91
C ALA A 190 -6.17 14.69 21.20
N CYS A 191 -5.52 14.66 22.37
CA CYS A 191 -6.19 14.63 23.67
C CYS A 191 -7.08 15.86 23.89
N PHE A 192 -6.59 17.05 23.55
CA PHE A 192 -7.37 18.28 23.59
C PHE A 192 -8.59 18.21 22.66
N LEU A 193 -8.42 17.70 21.43
CA LEU A 193 -9.53 17.46 20.52
C LEU A 193 -10.56 16.52 21.15
N ILE A 194 -10.14 15.37 21.70
CA ILE A 194 -11.03 14.40 22.35
C ILE A 194 -11.80 15.05 23.50
N LEU A 195 -11.14 15.87 24.32
CA LEU A 195 -11.80 16.62 25.39
C LEU A 195 -12.87 17.58 24.82
N MET A 196 -12.55 18.30 23.75
CA MET A 196 -13.53 19.14 23.03
C MET A 196 -14.68 18.31 22.46
N LEU A 197 -14.42 17.09 21.98
CA LEU A 197 -15.46 16.19 21.51
C LEU A 197 -16.41 15.80 22.65
N ILE A 198 -15.88 15.42 23.81
CA ILE A 198 -16.67 15.07 25.01
C ILE A 198 -17.58 16.24 25.41
N ILE A 199 -16.99 17.44 25.59
CA ILE A 199 -17.73 18.66 26.00
C ILE A 199 -18.82 19.03 24.98
N THR A 200 -18.53 18.90 23.68
CA THR A 200 -19.52 19.22 22.64
C THR A 200 -20.62 18.17 22.51
N THR A 201 -20.35 16.91 22.84
CA THR A 201 -21.35 15.83 22.82
C THR A 201 -22.35 15.90 23.96
N GLU A 202 -21.91 16.32 25.17
CA GLU A 202 -22.77 16.45 26.37
C GLU A 202 -23.92 17.45 26.19
N ARG A 203 -23.87 18.32 25.18
CA ARG A 203 -24.94 19.29 24.89
C ARG A 203 -26.02 18.80 23.93
N THR A 204 -25.99 17.53 23.49
CA THR A 204 -26.93 17.02 22.47
C THR A 204 -27.99 16.03 22.99
N SER A 205 -27.96 15.61 24.25
CA SER A 205 -29.06 14.84 24.85
C SER A 205 -30.07 15.76 25.53
N LEU A 206 -31.09 16.17 24.77
CA LEU A 206 -32.27 16.92 25.22
C LEU A 206 -33.25 16.09 26.08
N LEU A 207 -32.80 15.01 26.73
CA LEU A 207 -33.57 14.33 27.79
C LEU A 207 -32.78 14.40 29.11
N PRO A 208 -33.12 15.34 30.01
CA PRO A 208 -32.33 15.62 31.22
C PRO A 208 -32.64 14.69 32.40
N ASN A 209 -33.62 13.79 32.29
CA ASN A 209 -34.20 13.16 33.46
C ASN A 209 -33.79 11.69 33.54
N LEU A 210 -33.01 11.37 34.57
CA LEU A 210 -32.40 10.08 34.92
C LEU A 210 -31.04 9.81 34.26
N CYS A 211 -30.00 10.34 34.89
CA CYS A 211 -28.58 10.05 34.71
C CYS A 211 -28.26 8.56 34.43
N TYR A 212 -28.34 8.12 33.18
CA TYR A 212 -27.76 6.85 32.70
C TYR A 212 -27.16 6.97 31.28
N GLY A 213 -26.78 8.18 30.85
CA GLY A 213 -25.94 8.37 29.68
C GLY A 213 -24.48 8.38 30.13
N TYR A 214 -23.70 7.36 29.78
CA TYR A 214 -22.25 7.36 29.98
C TYR A 214 -21.66 8.64 29.36
N GLY A 215 -21.03 9.51 30.16
CA GLY A 215 -20.20 10.64 29.72
C GLY A 215 -18.90 10.17 29.07
N GLY A 216 -19.02 9.24 28.13
CA GLY A 216 -17.93 8.62 27.40
C GLY A 216 -17.61 9.39 26.12
N PRO A 217 -16.37 9.27 25.61
CA PRO A 217 -16.02 9.86 24.34
C PRO A 217 -16.87 9.22 23.22
N PRO A 218 -17.24 9.99 22.18
CA PRO A 218 -18.17 9.53 21.14
C PRO A 218 -17.55 8.41 20.30
N MET A 219 -18.33 7.40 19.94
CA MET A 219 -17.84 6.30 19.09
C MET A 219 -17.19 6.85 17.80
N PRO A 220 -15.91 6.55 17.53
CA PRO A 220 -15.14 7.23 16.49
C PRO A 220 -15.58 6.82 15.09
N VAL A 221 -16.02 5.58 14.92
CA VAL A 221 -16.52 5.02 13.67
C VAL A 221 -17.65 4.07 13.99
N ASP A 222 -18.76 4.21 13.29
CA ASP A 222 -19.78 3.17 13.30
C ASP A 222 -19.44 2.16 12.19
N PHE A 223 -18.90 1.02 12.60
CA PHE A 223 -18.50 -0.08 11.71
C PHE A 223 -19.69 -0.77 11.03
N LEU A 224 -20.89 -0.60 11.56
CA LEU A 224 -22.14 -1.07 10.99
C LEU A 224 -22.69 -0.05 10.00
N SER A 225 -22.48 1.25 10.28
CA SER A 225 -22.93 2.31 9.38
C SER A 225 -22.23 2.28 8.04
N HIS A 226 -22.93 2.88 7.10
CA HIS A 226 -22.55 2.93 5.71
C HIS A 226 -21.91 4.25 5.28
N VAL A 227 -21.69 5.15 6.24
CA VAL A 227 -21.29 6.54 6.02
C VAL A 227 -19.78 6.68 6.18
N ASP A 228 -19.13 7.35 5.21
CA ASP A 228 -17.70 7.70 5.23
C ASP A 228 -16.71 6.54 5.45
N ARG A 229 -17.09 5.32 5.04
CA ARG A 229 -16.27 4.09 5.17
C ARG A 229 -14.88 4.19 4.54
N THR A 230 -14.76 4.95 3.45
CA THR A 230 -13.46 5.15 2.78
C THR A 230 -12.50 5.94 3.66
N PHE A 231 -12.99 6.96 4.37
CA PHE A 231 -12.17 7.74 5.29
C PHE A 231 -11.63 6.89 6.42
N ALA A 232 -12.49 6.07 7.04
CA ALA A 232 -12.05 5.10 8.04
C ALA A 232 -10.99 4.13 7.45
N ALA A 233 -11.21 3.60 6.23
CA ALA A 233 -10.27 2.69 5.59
C ALA A 233 -8.88 3.31 5.37
N PHE A 234 -8.80 4.59 4.97
CA PHE A 234 -7.52 5.29 4.82
C PHE A 234 -6.83 5.52 6.17
N ILE A 235 -7.56 5.89 7.22
CA ILE A 235 -6.98 6.05 8.57
C ILE A 235 -6.43 4.71 9.09
N PHE A 236 -7.20 3.63 8.95
CA PHE A 236 -6.74 2.29 9.34
C PHE A 236 -5.55 1.78 8.51
N ALA A 237 -5.44 2.23 7.26
CA ALA A 237 -4.24 1.96 6.46
C ALA A 237 -3.02 2.67 7.07
N VAL A 238 -3.12 3.96 7.39
CA VAL A 238 -2.04 4.70 8.07
C VAL A 238 -1.67 4.06 9.42
N CYS A 239 -2.65 3.63 10.22
CA CYS A 239 -2.37 2.91 11.47
C CYS A 239 -1.61 1.59 11.23
N ALA A 240 -1.85 0.90 10.11
CA ALA A 240 -1.13 -0.33 9.78
C ALA A 240 0.33 -0.07 9.41
N ASP A 241 0.61 1.04 8.74
CA ASP A 241 1.98 1.52 8.47
C ASP A 241 2.73 1.86 9.77
N GLU A 242 2.12 2.66 10.64
CA GLU A 242 2.74 3.01 11.93
C GLU A 242 2.97 1.77 12.82
N LEU A 243 2.00 0.84 12.87
CA LEU A 243 2.14 -0.41 13.62
C LEU A 243 3.31 -1.25 13.11
N LEU A 244 3.55 -1.25 11.80
CA LEU A 244 4.63 -1.99 11.18
C LEU A 244 5.99 -1.38 11.50
N LEU A 245 6.11 -0.05 11.53
CA LEU A 245 7.32 0.64 11.99
C LEU A 245 7.61 0.33 13.46
N ILE A 246 6.58 0.33 14.32
CA ILE A 246 6.71 -0.09 15.73
C ILE A 246 7.19 -1.54 15.78
N MET A 247 6.62 -2.44 14.98
CA MET A 247 7.01 -3.86 14.94
C MET A 247 8.47 -4.05 14.49
N LEU A 248 8.91 -3.36 13.44
CA LEU A 248 10.30 -3.40 12.98
C LEU A 248 11.26 -2.92 14.06
N SER A 249 10.93 -1.82 14.73
CA SER A 249 11.76 -1.30 15.83
C SER A 249 11.84 -2.27 17.03
N VAL A 250 10.88 -3.18 17.19
CA VAL A 250 10.95 -4.27 18.19
C VAL A 250 11.87 -5.38 17.71
N ILE A 251 11.76 -5.77 16.44
CA ILE A 251 12.54 -6.86 15.83
C ILE A 251 14.03 -6.49 15.76
N ASP A 252 14.33 -5.25 15.38
CA ASP A 252 15.70 -4.74 15.24
C ASP A 252 16.41 -4.61 16.61
N GLY A 253 15.71 -4.86 17.72
CA GLY A 253 16.32 -4.94 19.03
C GLY A 253 16.92 -3.61 19.50
N THR A 254 16.38 -2.48 19.03
CA THR A 254 16.86 -1.12 19.35
C THR A 254 16.66 -0.72 20.83
N ALA A 255 16.50 -1.68 21.74
CA ALA A 255 16.53 -1.44 23.16
C ALA A 255 17.89 -0.85 23.50
N LYS A 256 17.91 0.38 24.01
CA LYS A 256 19.16 1.02 24.43
C LYS A 256 19.83 0.09 25.44
N LYS A 257 21.12 -0.20 25.26
CA LYS A 257 21.91 -1.03 26.19
C LYS A 257 21.69 -0.53 27.63
N GLY A 258 20.95 -1.31 28.43
CA GLY A 258 20.59 -0.97 29.81
C GLY A 258 19.08 -0.81 30.08
N GLU A 259 18.25 -0.65 29.06
CA GLU A 259 16.80 -0.74 29.20
C GLU A 259 16.39 -2.21 29.29
N GLY A 260 15.73 -2.61 30.39
CA GLY A 260 15.25 -3.97 30.54
C GLY A 260 14.23 -4.31 29.44
N VAL A 261 14.30 -5.53 28.90
CA VAL A 261 13.42 -6.03 27.82
C VAL A 261 11.92 -5.74 28.09
N ILE A 262 11.50 -5.90 29.34
CA ILE A 262 10.12 -5.64 29.79
C ILE A 262 9.72 -4.17 29.57
N ILE A 263 10.62 -3.23 29.88
CA ILE A 263 10.38 -1.79 29.73
C ILE A 263 10.22 -1.47 28.25
N THR A 264 11.10 -1.99 27.39
CA THR A 264 11.01 -1.80 25.94
C THR A 264 9.65 -2.30 25.42
N TYR A 265 9.21 -3.51 25.78
CA TYR A 265 7.90 -4.00 25.37
C TYR A 265 6.74 -3.13 25.88
N LEU A 266 6.80 -2.67 27.13
CA LEU A 266 5.77 -1.78 27.69
C LEU A 266 5.70 -0.45 26.93
N LEU A 267 6.85 0.13 26.57
CA LEU A 267 6.93 1.34 25.76
C LEU A 267 6.31 1.13 24.38
N ARG A 268 6.57 -0.01 23.72
CA ARG A 268 5.97 -0.34 22.42
C ARG A 268 4.45 -0.53 22.49
N VAL A 269 3.95 -1.15 23.56
CA VAL A 269 2.50 -1.24 23.80
C VAL A 269 1.90 0.16 24.02
N LEU A 270 2.61 1.04 24.74
CA LEU A 270 2.19 2.42 24.95
C LEU A 270 2.17 3.22 23.62
N GLU A 271 3.14 3.02 22.73
CA GLU A 271 3.17 3.63 21.39
C GLU A 271 1.94 3.23 20.56
N VAL A 272 1.57 1.94 20.57
CA VAL A 272 0.35 1.45 19.90
C VAL A 272 -0.91 2.10 20.49
N PHE A 273 -0.96 2.30 21.81
CA PHE A 273 -2.06 3.01 22.45
C PHE A 273 -2.12 4.49 22.05
N ILE A 274 -0.98 5.19 22.05
CA ILE A 274 -0.86 6.59 21.64
C ILE A 274 -1.29 6.78 20.17
N MET A 275 -0.86 5.88 19.28
CA MET A 275 -1.32 5.82 17.89
C MET A 275 -2.84 5.73 17.82
N GLY A 276 -3.44 4.82 18.60
CA GLY A 276 -4.90 4.68 18.69
C GLY A 276 -5.60 5.99 19.07
N VAL A 277 -5.10 6.70 20.09
CA VAL A 277 -5.65 7.98 20.56
C VAL A 277 -5.53 9.09 19.51
N ARG A 278 -4.40 9.19 18.79
CA ARG A 278 -4.19 10.19 17.73
C ARG A 278 -5.23 10.07 16.62
N TYR A 279 -5.36 8.88 16.06
CA TYR A 279 -6.27 8.63 14.94
C TYR A 279 -7.75 8.56 15.37
N TYR A 280 -8.01 8.23 16.64
CA TYR A 280 -9.35 8.32 17.23
C TYR A 280 -9.93 9.73 17.08
N ALA A 281 -9.16 10.78 17.38
CA ALA A 281 -9.63 12.16 17.34
C ALA A 281 -10.12 12.56 15.93
N LEU A 282 -9.40 12.14 14.88
CA LEU A 282 -9.78 12.39 13.48
C LEU A 282 -11.06 11.66 13.08
N LEU A 283 -11.17 10.38 13.44
CA LEU A 283 -12.35 9.56 13.15
C LEU A 283 -13.59 10.12 13.86
N ALA A 284 -13.47 10.42 15.15
CA ALA A 284 -14.56 10.97 15.94
C ALA A 284 -14.96 12.39 15.49
N ALA A 285 -14.01 13.20 15.02
CA ALA A 285 -14.30 14.52 14.45
C ALA A 285 -15.15 14.43 13.16
N VAL A 286 -14.80 13.51 12.26
CA VAL A 286 -15.59 13.24 11.05
C VAL A 286 -16.95 12.64 11.39
N TYR A 287 -17.02 11.79 12.43
CA TYR A 287 -18.26 11.20 12.90
C TYR A 287 -19.25 12.26 13.42
N LEU A 288 -18.80 13.21 14.25
CA LEU A 288 -19.65 14.29 14.78
C LEU A 288 -19.97 15.35 13.73
N ASN A 289 -19.05 15.58 12.80
CA ASN A 289 -19.26 16.41 11.62
C ASN A 289 -19.76 17.83 11.98
N THR A 290 -19.33 18.45 13.09
CA THR A 290 -19.68 19.85 13.44
C THR A 290 -18.62 20.81 12.86
N ILE A 291 -18.99 22.06 12.54
CA ILE A 291 -18.04 23.00 11.89
C ILE A 291 -16.83 23.25 12.77
N PHE A 292 -17.05 23.55 14.04
CA PHE A 292 -15.98 23.82 15.00
C PHE A 292 -15.02 22.63 15.11
N ILE A 293 -15.56 21.42 15.33
CA ILE A 293 -14.75 20.20 15.47
C ILE A 293 -13.99 19.88 14.18
N LEU A 294 -14.63 20.01 13.01
CA LEU A 294 -13.98 19.79 11.72
C LEU A 294 -12.89 20.82 11.44
N ALA A 295 -13.05 22.07 11.87
CA ALA A 295 -12.01 23.10 11.75
C ALA A 295 -10.78 22.73 12.59
N CYS A 296 -10.97 22.36 13.86
CA CYS A 296 -9.87 21.92 14.72
C CYS A 296 -9.22 20.63 14.18
N ALA A 297 -10.00 19.67 13.70
CA ALA A 297 -9.49 18.44 13.09
C ALA A 297 -8.73 18.70 11.77
N THR A 298 -9.12 19.72 10.99
CA THR A 298 -8.39 20.12 9.78
C THR A 298 -6.99 20.64 10.14
N ILE A 299 -6.92 21.54 11.13
CA ILE A 299 -5.65 22.10 11.61
C ILE A 299 -4.76 20.97 12.14
N TYR A 300 -5.34 20.05 12.93
CA TYR A 300 -4.62 18.89 13.46
C TYR A 300 -4.10 17.97 12.36
N ALA A 301 -4.92 17.63 11.35
CA ALA A 301 -4.48 16.81 10.23
C ALA A 301 -3.33 17.45 9.44
N TRP A 302 -3.39 18.76 9.18
CA TRP A 302 -2.32 19.48 8.50
C TRP A 302 -1.02 19.52 9.32
N LEU A 303 -1.14 19.74 10.64
CA LEU A 303 -0.01 19.71 11.56
C LEU A 303 0.65 18.32 11.58
N ASP A 304 -0.16 17.26 11.73
CA ASP A 304 0.29 15.86 11.74
C ASP A 304 0.98 15.47 10.42
N TYR A 305 0.45 15.95 9.29
CA TYR A 305 1.05 15.73 7.97
C TYR A 305 2.40 16.43 7.80
N ALA A 306 2.48 17.71 8.17
CA ALA A 306 3.72 18.47 8.10
C ALA A 306 4.80 17.86 8.99
N ILE A 307 4.43 17.48 10.22
CA ILE A 307 5.32 16.78 11.16
C ILE A 307 5.80 15.46 10.55
N THR A 308 4.91 14.67 9.95
CA THR A 308 5.28 13.41 9.31
C THR A 308 6.31 13.61 8.19
N ILE A 309 6.12 14.61 7.32
CA ILE A 309 7.07 14.93 6.25
C ILE A 309 8.44 15.31 6.82
N ILE A 310 8.45 16.15 7.87
CA ILE A 310 9.70 16.59 8.50
C ILE A 310 10.40 15.43 9.20
N ASN A 311 9.66 14.63 9.98
CA ASN A 311 10.23 13.52 10.74
C ASN A 311 10.86 12.48 9.81
N GLN A 312 10.11 12.01 8.82
CA GLN A 312 10.61 11.02 7.86
C GLN A 312 11.64 11.58 6.86
N GLY A 313 11.66 12.89 6.64
CA GLY A 313 12.58 13.54 5.70
C GLY A 313 13.91 13.94 6.32
N MET A 314 13.96 14.22 7.63
CA MET A 314 15.15 14.79 8.28
C MET A 314 15.62 14.00 9.50
N CYS A 315 14.70 13.40 10.26
CA CYS A 315 15.02 12.88 11.59
C CYS A 315 15.19 11.36 11.58
N ASP A 316 14.26 10.63 10.96
CA ASP A 316 14.27 9.17 10.88
C ASP A 316 14.34 8.75 9.42
N SER A 317 15.54 8.83 8.82
CA SER A 317 15.74 8.41 7.45
C SER A 317 16.09 6.91 7.39
N ASP A 318 15.19 6.10 6.82
CA ASP A 318 15.21 4.63 6.92
C ASP A 318 16.52 3.94 6.51
N PHE A 319 17.29 4.54 5.59
CA PHE A 319 18.52 3.93 5.06
C PHE A 319 19.82 4.53 5.58
N TYR A 320 19.77 5.66 6.28
CA TYR A 320 20.99 6.32 6.74
C TYR A 320 21.09 6.15 8.25
N PRO A 321 22.15 5.52 8.77
CA PRO A 321 22.31 5.31 10.19
C PRO A 321 22.73 6.62 10.87
N THR A 322 22.21 6.83 12.07
CA THR A 322 22.75 7.85 12.98
C THR A 322 24.07 7.35 13.57
N TYR A 323 24.82 8.21 14.27
CA TYR A 323 26.07 7.82 14.92
C TYR A 323 25.92 6.61 15.86
N ASN A 324 24.80 6.54 16.60
CA ASN A 324 24.54 5.42 17.51
C ASN A 324 24.28 4.12 16.73
N ASP A 325 23.49 4.19 15.66
CA ASP A 325 23.18 3.03 14.82
C ASP A 325 24.43 2.53 14.08
N TYR A 326 25.30 3.45 13.66
CA TYR A 326 26.57 3.15 13.02
C TYR A 326 27.49 2.32 13.94
N LEU A 327 27.52 2.63 15.24
CA LEU A 327 28.31 1.86 16.21
C LEU A 327 27.83 0.42 16.36
N ASP A 328 26.54 0.17 16.14
CA ASP A 328 25.94 -1.15 16.30
C ASP A 328 25.88 -1.94 14.98
N ASN A 329 25.77 -1.29 13.80
CA ASN A 329 25.52 -1.99 12.53
C ASN A 329 26.06 -1.30 11.24
N SER A 330 27.35 -0.93 11.22
CA SER A 330 27.97 -0.22 10.09
C SER A 330 27.97 -0.98 8.75
N THR A 331 27.98 -2.32 8.77
CA THR A 331 28.07 -3.13 7.54
C THR A 331 26.85 -3.03 6.64
N SER A 332 25.67 -2.76 7.22
CA SER A 332 24.40 -2.74 6.50
C SER A 332 24.31 -1.66 5.42
N ILE A 333 24.76 -0.43 5.71
CA ILE A 333 24.71 0.68 4.75
C ILE A 333 25.78 0.54 3.66
N GLU A 334 26.95 0.00 4.00
CA GLU A 334 28.00 -0.26 3.01
C GLU A 334 27.51 -1.25 1.96
N GLU A 335 26.86 -2.34 2.38
CA GLU A 335 26.24 -3.31 1.48
C GLU A 335 25.18 -2.65 0.58
N MET A 336 24.37 -1.75 1.14
CA MET A 336 23.37 -0.98 0.38
C MET A 336 24.01 -0.07 -0.66
N PHE A 337 25.09 0.66 -0.34
CA PHE A 337 25.79 1.50 -1.31
C PHE A 337 26.53 0.69 -2.37
N VAL A 338 27.10 -0.46 -1.99
CA VAL A 338 27.73 -1.38 -2.94
C VAL A 338 26.70 -1.92 -3.93
N TYR A 339 25.49 -2.21 -3.46
CA TYR A 339 24.45 -2.81 -4.29
C TYR A 339 23.65 -1.78 -5.11
N TYR A 340 23.12 -0.74 -4.47
CA TYR A 340 22.26 0.28 -5.12
C TYR A 340 23.03 1.46 -5.71
N GLY A 341 24.32 1.59 -5.36
CA GLY A 341 25.16 2.73 -5.70
C GLY A 341 24.99 3.91 -4.75
N THR A 342 25.96 4.83 -4.77
CA THR A 342 25.92 6.13 -4.06
C THR A 342 25.10 7.18 -4.81
N GLY A 343 24.35 6.76 -5.84
CA GLY A 343 23.52 7.64 -6.63
C GLY A 343 22.12 7.83 -6.04
N PRO A 344 21.26 8.58 -6.73
CA PRO A 344 19.89 8.89 -6.28
C PRO A 344 18.94 7.68 -6.18
N ASN A 345 19.39 6.49 -6.54
CA ASN A 345 18.59 5.26 -6.51
C ASN A 345 18.10 4.95 -5.08
N LEU A 346 18.95 5.13 -4.07
CA LEU A 346 18.56 4.88 -2.68
C LEU A 346 17.46 5.84 -2.21
N ILE A 347 17.56 7.12 -2.61
CA ILE A 347 16.51 8.11 -2.34
C ILE A 347 15.21 7.73 -3.06
N ALA A 348 15.30 7.30 -4.33
CA ALA A 348 14.13 6.90 -5.10
C ALA A 348 13.43 5.68 -4.49
N ILE A 349 14.20 4.69 -4.01
CA ILE A 349 13.69 3.53 -3.27
C ILE A 349 12.99 3.98 -1.99
N GLN A 350 13.59 4.91 -1.24
CA GLN A 350 12.98 5.44 -0.03
C GLN A 350 11.65 6.12 -0.32
N LEU A 351 11.61 7.01 -1.31
CA LEU A 351 10.36 7.63 -1.73
C LEU A 351 9.30 6.60 -2.12
N CYS A 352 9.68 5.53 -2.83
CA CYS A 352 8.77 4.45 -3.21
C CYS A 352 8.14 3.77 -1.98
N ILE A 353 8.89 3.58 -0.90
CA ILE A 353 8.37 3.00 0.35
C ILE A 353 7.27 3.90 0.94
N ASP A 354 7.45 5.22 0.93
CA ASP A 354 6.49 6.13 1.56
C ASP A 354 5.29 6.56 0.70
N ILE A 355 5.29 6.27 -0.61
CA ILE A 355 4.19 6.67 -1.53
C ILE A 355 2.81 6.35 -0.93
N PRO A 356 2.53 5.11 -0.46
CA PRO A 356 1.20 4.78 0.04
C PRO A 356 0.83 5.55 1.31
N ARG A 357 1.78 5.75 2.22
CA ARG A 357 1.60 6.53 3.45
C ARG A 357 1.21 7.97 3.12
N PHE A 358 1.98 8.65 2.28
CA PHE A 358 1.70 10.02 1.87
C PHE A 358 0.39 10.14 1.09
N LEU A 359 0.03 9.15 0.25
CA LEU A 359 -1.28 9.12 -0.41
C LEU A 359 -2.45 9.02 0.59
N CYS A 360 -2.33 8.16 1.61
CA CYS A 360 -3.37 8.00 2.62
C CYS A 360 -3.52 9.26 3.48
N LEU A 361 -2.41 9.84 3.94
CA LEU A 361 -2.43 11.07 4.71
C LEU A 361 -2.91 12.26 3.85
N ALA A 362 -2.49 12.38 2.60
CA ALA A 362 -2.97 13.42 1.68
C ALA A 362 -4.50 13.32 1.50
N TYR A 363 -5.05 12.11 1.38
CA TYR A 363 -6.50 11.91 1.32
C TYR A 363 -7.20 12.44 2.57
N VAL A 364 -6.69 12.14 3.77
CA VAL A 364 -7.23 12.64 5.05
C VAL A 364 -7.20 14.19 5.08
N ASN A 365 -6.06 14.78 4.68
CA ASN A 365 -5.83 16.22 4.65
C ASN A 365 -6.72 16.99 3.68
N ILE A 366 -7.27 16.34 2.66
CA ILE A 366 -8.21 16.95 1.72
C ILE A 366 -9.64 16.70 2.15
N LYS A 367 -9.92 15.48 2.61
CA LYS A 367 -11.28 15.04 2.90
C LYS A 367 -11.89 15.84 4.04
N ILE A 368 -11.15 16.08 5.12
CA ILE A 368 -11.66 16.81 6.30
C ILE A 368 -12.00 18.28 5.93
N PRO A 369 -11.09 19.09 5.34
CA PRO A 369 -11.44 20.44 4.92
C PRO A 369 -12.55 20.47 3.86
N MET A 370 -12.64 19.48 2.96
CA MET A 370 -13.78 19.40 2.04
C MET A 370 -15.11 19.20 2.78
N LEU A 371 -15.15 18.37 3.83
CA LEU A 371 -16.33 18.20 4.67
C LEU A 371 -16.68 19.51 5.40
N LEU A 372 -15.67 20.21 5.91
CA LEU A 372 -15.81 21.53 6.55
C LEU A 372 -16.40 22.57 5.57
N ILE A 373 -15.78 22.75 4.41
CA ILE A 373 -16.22 23.68 3.37
C ILE A 373 -17.65 23.36 2.93
N ARG A 374 -17.95 22.07 2.73
CA ARG A 374 -19.31 21.64 2.37
C ARG A 374 -20.31 22.03 3.45
N LYS A 375 -19.96 21.86 4.74
CA LYS A 375 -20.85 22.19 5.85
C LYS A 375 -21.05 23.70 6.00
N ILE A 376 -19.98 24.49 5.84
CA ILE A 376 -20.05 25.96 5.83
C ILE A 376 -20.90 26.45 4.65
N TYR A 377 -20.63 25.96 3.44
CA TYR A 377 -21.40 26.31 2.23
C TYR A 377 -22.89 26.03 2.40
N LEU A 378 -23.23 24.87 2.98
CA LEU A 378 -24.60 24.49 3.26
C LEU A 378 -25.26 25.39 4.32
N GLN A 379 -24.53 25.91 5.31
CA GLN A 379 -25.08 26.86 6.27
C GLN A 379 -25.22 28.28 5.71
N CYS A 380 -24.28 28.74 4.89
CA CYS A 380 -24.28 30.11 4.34
C CYS A 380 -25.33 30.32 3.24
N LYS A 381 -25.78 29.26 2.57
CA LYS A 381 -26.76 29.38 1.49
C LYS A 381 -28.12 29.78 2.10
N LYS A 382 -28.59 31.01 1.83
CA LYS A 382 -29.87 31.52 2.38
C LYS A 382 -31.11 30.84 1.76
N ASN A 383 -31.00 30.49 0.48
CA ASN A 383 -32.08 29.90 -0.32
C ASN A 383 -31.92 28.37 -0.46
N LEU A 384 -31.77 27.64 0.66
CA LEU A 384 -31.94 26.19 0.59
C LEU A 384 -33.43 25.86 0.37
N PRO A 385 -33.73 24.88 -0.51
CA PRO A 385 -35.07 24.31 -0.59
C PRO A 385 -35.52 23.80 0.79
N LEU A 386 -36.83 23.90 1.05
CA LEU A 386 -37.43 23.57 2.34
C LEU A 386 -37.05 22.16 2.83
N GLU A 387 -36.99 21.19 1.91
CA GLU A 387 -36.56 19.81 2.17
C GLU A 387 -35.15 19.73 2.79
N GLN A 388 -34.20 20.50 2.27
CA GLN A 388 -32.84 20.50 2.82
C GLN A 388 -32.79 21.18 4.19
N LYS A 389 -33.62 22.22 4.42
CA LYS A 389 -33.76 22.83 5.75
C LYS A 389 -34.36 21.83 6.75
N MET A 390 -35.32 21.00 6.33
CA MET A 390 -35.84 19.91 7.17
C MET A 390 -34.75 18.86 7.44
N LEU A 391 -34.02 18.41 6.42
CA LEU A 391 -32.87 17.49 6.56
C LEU A 391 -31.79 17.99 7.52
N MET A 392 -31.56 19.29 7.60
CA MET A 392 -30.63 19.87 8.57
C MET A 392 -31.14 19.85 10.00
N LYS A 393 -32.46 19.92 10.21
CA LYS A 393 -33.10 19.83 11.52
C LYS A 393 -33.22 18.39 12.02
N LEU A 394 -33.19 17.41 11.11
CA LEU A 394 -33.29 15.99 11.45
C LEU A 394 -32.07 15.52 12.24
N THR A 395 -32.33 14.71 13.26
CA THR A 395 -31.29 14.02 14.01
C THR A 395 -30.48 13.12 13.07
N ARG A 396 -29.29 12.70 13.51
CA ARG A 396 -28.45 11.83 12.69
C ARG A 396 -29.15 10.52 12.32
N GLU A 397 -29.79 9.88 13.30
CA GLU A 397 -30.52 8.63 13.11
C GLU A 397 -31.66 8.80 12.11
N GLN A 398 -32.41 9.89 12.24
CA GLN A 398 -33.44 10.23 11.27
C GLN A 398 -32.85 10.43 9.87
N ARG A 399 -31.73 11.15 9.74
CA ARG A 399 -31.03 11.30 8.45
C ARG A 399 -30.57 9.97 7.86
N ILE A 400 -30.10 9.03 8.69
CA ILE A 400 -29.76 7.69 8.23
C ILE A 400 -31.01 6.98 7.72
N PHE A 401 -32.13 7.05 8.44
CA PHE A 401 -33.40 6.47 8.01
C PHE A 401 -33.90 7.06 6.69
N PHE A 402 -33.86 8.39 6.54
CA PHE A 402 -34.20 9.07 5.28
C PHE A 402 -33.26 8.69 4.14
N ARG A 403 -31.96 8.50 4.41
CA ARG A 403 -31.02 8.03 3.39
C ARG A 403 -31.32 6.60 2.96
N ILE A 404 -31.70 5.72 3.89
CA ILE A 404 -32.08 4.33 3.60
C ILE A 404 -33.33 4.31 2.70
N SER A 405 -34.28 5.25 2.88
CA SER A 405 -35.49 5.31 2.07
C SER A 405 -35.31 5.97 0.69
N GLU A 406 -34.15 6.57 0.39
CA GLU A 406 -33.87 7.12 -0.94
C GLU A 406 -33.95 6.01 -2.01
N PRO A 407 -34.55 6.27 -3.19
CA PRO A 407 -34.72 5.25 -4.24
C PRO A 407 -33.41 4.70 -4.80
N ASP A 408 -32.32 5.44 -4.62
CA ASP A 408 -30.96 5.10 -5.03
C ASP A 408 -30.09 4.55 -3.88
N SER A 409 -30.65 4.45 -2.68
CA SER A 409 -29.94 3.84 -1.56
C SER A 409 -29.62 2.39 -1.90
N VAL A 410 -28.52 1.89 -1.34
CA VAL A 410 -28.08 0.51 -1.59
C VAL A 410 -29.12 -0.47 -1.06
N GLU A 411 -29.72 -0.12 0.07
CA GLU A 411 -30.76 -0.86 0.77
C GLU A 411 -32.04 -0.91 -0.08
N MET A 412 -32.47 0.21 -0.65
CA MET A 412 -33.64 0.26 -1.53
C MET A 412 -33.39 -0.45 -2.85
N LEU A 413 -32.18 -0.34 -3.42
CA LEU A 413 -31.77 -1.11 -4.60
C LEU A 413 -31.79 -2.61 -4.33
N TYR A 414 -31.34 -3.03 -3.15
CA TYR A 414 -31.39 -4.42 -2.70
C TYR A 414 -32.83 -4.92 -2.60
N VAL A 415 -33.71 -4.18 -1.92
CA VAL A 415 -35.14 -4.51 -1.80
C VAL A 415 -35.81 -4.56 -3.17
N LYS A 416 -35.55 -3.57 -4.04
CA LYS A 416 -36.06 -3.54 -5.42
C LYS A 416 -35.61 -4.75 -6.23
N ASN A 417 -34.36 -5.16 -6.08
CA ASN A 417 -33.82 -6.35 -6.75
C ASN A 417 -34.34 -7.66 -6.18
N LEU A 418 -34.81 -7.68 -4.93
CA LEU A 418 -35.48 -8.82 -4.32
C LEU A 418 -36.83 -9.08 -5.00
N PHE A 419 -37.62 -8.02 -5.25
CA PHE A 419 -38.92 -8.11 -5.90
C PHE A 419 -38.84 -8.21 -7.44
N ARG A 420 -37.69 -7.91 -8.04
CA ARG A 420 -37.51 -7.99 -9.49
C ARG A 420 -37.38 -9.44 -9.94
N SER A 421 -38.30 -9.89 -10.81
CA SER A 421 -38.25 -11.22 -11.43
C SER A 421 -36.86 -11.52 -12.01
N ALA A 422 -36.36 -12.73 -11.80
CA ALA A 422 -35.03 -13.17 -12.25
C ALA A 422 -34.81 -12.96 -13.76
N LYS A 423 -35.88 -13.04 -14.57
CA LYS A 423 -35.84 -12.78 -16.02
C LYS A 423 -35.52 -11.33 -16.38
N ASN A 424 -35.82 -10.39 -15.49
CA ASN A 424 -35.63 -8.95 -15.71
C ASN A 424 -34.32 -8.42 -15.14
N ARG A 425 -33.45 -9.28 -14.58
CA ARG A 425 -32.15 -8.84 -14.09
C ARG A 425 -31.28 -8.46 -15.29
N PRO A 426 -30.71 -7.23 -15.31
CA PRO A 426 -29.84 -6.83 -16.40
C PRO A 426 -28.66 -7.80 -16.45
N LYS A 427 -28.52 -8.56 -17.53
CA LYS A 427 -27.29 -9.30 -17.80
C LYS A 427 -26.16 -8.26 -17.84
N SER A 428 -25.18 -8.36 -16.96
CA SER A 428 -24.07 -7.39 -16.88
C SER A 428 -23.29 -7.42 -18.20
N GLN A 429 -23.58 -6.46 -19.09
CA GLN A 429 -23.09 -6.41 -20.47
C GLN A 429 -21.65 -5.86 -20.61
N THR A 430 -20.82 -5.93 -19.57
CA THR A 430 -19.45 -5.42 -19.69
C THR A 430 -18.56 -6.46 -20.38
N LEU A 431 -18.02 -6.12 -21.55
CA LEU A 431 -17.02 -6.91 -22.29
C LEU A 431 -15.81 -7.33 -21.42
N PHE A 432 -15.53 -6.60 -20.34
CA PHE A 432 -14.50 -6.92 -19.34
C PHE A 432 -14.83 -8.18 -18.50
N ALA A 433 -16.11 -8.48 -18.29
CA ALA A 433 -16.58 -9.66 -17.58
C ALA A 433 -16.24 -10.97 -18.33
N ARG A 434 -15.93 -10.92 -19.63
CA ARG A 434 -15.53 -12.10 -20.40
C ARG A 434 -14.04 -12.45 -20.32
N ILE A 435 -13.17 -11.50 -19.93
CA ILE A 435 -11.71 -11.66 -20.05
C ILE A 435 -11.05 -11.91 -18.68
N ILE A 436 -11.46 -11.17 -17.65
CA ILE A 436 -11.18 -11.56 -16.27
C ILE A 436 -12.26 -12.58 -15.93
N PRO A 437 -11.95 -13.78 -15.42
CA PRO A 437 -12.98 -14.76 -15.14
C PRO A 437 -14.03 -14.08 -14.25
N THR A 438 -15.24 -13.95 -14.77
CA THR A 438 -16.48 -13.59 -14.07
C THR A 438 -16.67 -14.34 -12.75
N LYS A 439 -15.90 -15.42 -12.53
CA LYS A 439 -15.86 -16.21 -11.31
C LYS A 439 -15.24 -15.49 -10.11
N ILE A 440 -14.26 -14.59 -10.26
CA ILE A 440 -13.56 -14.08 -9.07
C ILE A 440 -14.39 -13.01 -8.37
N TYR A 441 -14.77 -11.90 -9.03
CA TYR A 441 -15.58 -10.87 -8.36
C TYR A 441 -16.52 -10.13 -9.33
N GLU A 442 -17.83 -10.41 -9.24
CA GLU A 442 -18.85 -9.65 -10.00
C GLU A 442 -19.27 -8.39 -9.23
N TRP A 443 -19.07 -7.17 -9.76
CA TRP A 443 -19.53 -5.96 -9.07
C TRP A 443 -21.07 -5.88 -9.00
N ARG A 444 -21.61 -5.54 -7.83
CA ARG A 444 -23.05 -5.43 -7.58
C ARG A 444 -23.40 -4.08 -6.94
N ASP A 445 -24.30 -3.34 -7.58
CA ASP A 445 -24.78 -2.03 -7.13
C ASP A 445 -25.53 -2.09 -5.79
N ASP A 446 -26.18 -3.23 -5.52
CA ASP A 446 -27.07 -3.47 -4.37
C ASP A 446 -26.35 -4.11 -3.17
N TYR A 447 -25.03 -4.09 -3.17
CA TYR A 447 -24.23 -4.65 -2.08
C TYR A 447 -23.08 -3.73 -1.71
N ARG A 448 -22.83 -3.59 -0.41
CA ARG A 448 -21.66 -2.88 0.12
C ARG A 448 -21.07 -3.67 1.27
N PHE A 449 -19.76 -3.82 1.26
CA PHE A 449 -19.03 -4.40 2.38
C PHE A 449 -19.11 -3.52 3.62
N SER A 450 -19.15 -4.13 4.81
CA SER A 450 -19.06 -3.38 6.07
C SER A 450 -17.80 -2.53 6.12
N THR A 451 -17.86 -1.42 6.85
CA THR A 451 -16.71 -0.51 7.05
C THR A 451 -15.52 -1.28 7.59
N ARG A 452 -15.76 -2.25 8.48
CA ARG A 452 -14.73 -3.13 9.02
C ARG A 452 -13.96 -3.89 7.94
N ILE A 453 -14.65 -4.54 7.01
CA ILE A 453 -13.99 -5.30 5.94
C ILE A 453 -13.20 -4.35 5.04
N LEU A 454 -13.72 -3.15 4.76
CA LEU A 454 -12.98 -2.16 3.98
C LEU A 454 -11.69 -1.71 4.70
N CYS A 455 -11.76 -1.39 6.00
CA CYS A 455 -10.59 -1.04 6.80
C CYS A 455 -9.57 -2.18 6.86
N LEU A 456 -10.03 -3.41 7.04
CA LEU A 456 -9.16 -4.58 7.09
C LEU A 456 -8.40 -4.78 5.77
N TYR A 457 -9.09 -4.70 4.63
CA TYR A 457 -8.47 -4.88 3.33
C TYR A 457 -7.55 -3.71 2.97
N SER A 458 -7.88 -2.46 3.31
CA SER A 458 -6.97 -1.34 3.08
C SER A 458 -5.68 -1.47 3.88
N SER A 459 -5.77 -1.84 5.16
CA SER A 459 -4.59 -2.14 5.99
C SER A 459 -3.75 -3.28 5.40
N ILE A 460 -4.38 -4.37 4.94
CA ILE A 460 -3.69 -5.52 4.34
C ILE A 460 -2.96 -5.16 3.05
N PHE A 461 -3.61 -4.43 2.14
CA PHE A 461 -2.95 -4.05 0.89
C PHE A 461 -1.76 -3.11 1.13
N LEU A 462 -1.87 -2.19 2.09
CA LEU A 462 -0.78 -1.31 2.47
C LEU A 462 0.39 -2.11 3.06
N LEU A 463 0.09 -3.00 4.00
CA LEU A 463 1.05 -3.86 4.66
C LEU A 463 1.75 -4.80 3.66
N LEU A 464 1.00 -5.42 2.75
CA LEU A 464 1.56 -6.26 1.69
C LEU A 464 2.50 -5.47 0.79
N TYR A 465 2.13 -4.24 0.41
CA TYR A 465 3.01 -3.37 -0.36
C TYR A 465 4.33 -3.15 0.38
N PHE A 466 4.26 -2.73 1.64
CA PHE A 466 5.44 -2.42 2.43
C PHE A 466 6.32 -3.66 2.63
N VAL A 467 5.75 -4.79 3.06
CA VAL A 467 6.48 -6.05 3.26
C VAL A 467 7.14 -6.51 1.95
N THR A 468 6.45 -6.36 0.82
CA THR A 468 7.02 -6.73 -0.50
C THR A 468 8.20 -5.83 -0.87
N ILE A 469 8.04 -4.51 -0.73
CA ILE A 469 9.12 -3.57 -1.05
C ILE A 469 10.30 -3.78 -0.10
N GLN A 470 10.06 -3.93 1.20
CA GLN A 470 11.13 -4.17 2.17
C GLN A 470 11.85 -5.49 1.91
N ALA A 471 11.12 -6.56 1.57
CA ALA A 471 11.73 -7.82 1.14
C ALA A 471 12.59 -7.63 -0.11
N CYS A 472 12.17 -6.80 -1.08
CA CYS A 472 13.00 -6.48 -2.24
C CYS A 472 14.23 -5.65 -1.85
N VAL A 473 14.08 -4.65 -1.00
CA VAL A 473 15.18 -3.72 -0.70
C VAL A 473 16.24 -4.35 0.19
N GLN A 474 15.83 -5.01 1.27
CA GLN A 474 16.74 -5.54 2.29
C GLN A 474 17.35 -6.89 1.89
N ALA A 475 16.60 -7.78 1.23
CA ALA A 475 17.14 -9.11 0.92
C ALA A 475 18.10 -9.11 -0.27
N LEU A 476 17.96 -8.18 -1.24
CA LEU A 476 18.77 -8.19 -2.45
C LEU A 476 20.29 -8.05 -2.20
N PRO A 477 20.77 -7.10 -1.36
CA PRO A 477 22.18 -7.04 -0.98
C PRO A 477 22.65 -8.34 -0.32
N LEU A 478 21.86 -8.85 0.64
CA LEU A 478 22.17 -10.08 1.37
C LEU A 478 22.25 -11.31 0.47
N LEU A 479 21.41 -11.40 -0.56
CA LEU A 479 21.44 -12.51 -1.53
C LEU A 479 22.73 -12.54 -2.34
N SER A 480 23.34 -11.38 -2.60
CA SER A 480 24.62 -11.32 -3.31
C SER A 480 25.77 -11.87 -2.44
N SER A 481 25.77 -11.55 -1.15
CA SER A 481 26.71 -12.11 -0.17
C SER A 481 26.47 -13.61 0.02
N LEU A 482 25.22 -14.03 0.14
CA LEU A 482 24.84 -15.44 0.27
C LEU A 482 25.27 -16.25 -0.97
N GLN A 483 25.12 -15.69 -2.17
CA GLN A 483 25.56 -16.33 -3.41
C GLN A 483 27.07 -16.57 -3.41
N GLN A 484 27.88 -15.62 -2.92
CA GLN A 484 29.33 -15.79 -2.81
C GLN A 484 29.68 -16.91 -1.83
N VAL A 485 29.08 -16.90 -0.64
CA VAL A 485 29.31 -17.95 0.37
C VAL A 485 28.92 -19.34 -0.16
N LEU A 486 27.81 -19.45 -0.88
CA LEU A 486 27.38 -20.70 -1.51
C LEU A 486 28.34 -21.13 -2.63
N GLN A 487 28.82 -20.20 -3.45
CA GLN A 487 29.80 -20.50 -4.50
C GLN A 487 31.11 -21.04 -3.90
N ASP A 488 31.63 -20.39 -2.85
CA ASP A 488 32.84 -20.83 -2.15
C ASP A 488 32.67 -22.20 -1.49
N ALA A 489 31.50 -22.48 -0.93
CA ALA A 489 31.17 -23.78 -0.36
C ALA A 489 31.12 -24.88 -1.43
N VAL A 490 30.49 -24.61 -2.57
CA VAL A 490 30.43 -25.55 -3.70
C VAL A 490 31.83 -25.83 -4.26
N GLU A 491 32.67 -24.81 -4.39
CA GLU A 491 34.05 -24.97 -4.86
C GLU A 491 34.86 -25.87 -3.91
N LYS A 492 34.79 -25.63 -2.60
CA LYS A 492 35.45 -26.48 -1.58
C LYS A 492 34.95 -27.93 -1.59
N ILE A 493 33.66 -28.15 -1.79
CA ILE A 493 33.12 -29.51 -1.88
C ILE A 493 33.62 -30.20 -3.15
N SER A 494 33.64 -29.49 -4.28
CA SER A 494 34.11 -30.05 -5.55
C SER A 494 35.58 -30.47 -5.52
N THR A 495 36.44 -29.70 -4.83
CA THR A 495 37.87 -30.03 -4.71
C THR A 495 38.11 -31.27 -3.85
N ILE A 496 37.33 -31.46 -2.78
CA ILE A 496 37.38 -32.66 -1.94
C ILE A 496 37.01 -33.90 -2.77
N PHE A 497 35.88 -33.87 -3.50
CA PHE A 497 35.44 -35.02 -4.32
C PHE A 497 36.42 -35.35 -5.45
N ILE A 498 37.01 -34.36 -6.10
CA ILE A 498 38.00 -34.60 -7.16
C ILE A 498 39.29 -35.19 -6.58
N SER A 499 39.71 -34.76 -5.38
CA SER A 499 40.93 -35.26 -4.74
C SER A 499 40.85 -36.76 -4.41
N GLU A 500 39.69 -37.27 -3.98
CA GLU A 500 39.50 -38.71 -3.73
C GLU A 500 39.50 -39.54 -5.01
N SER A 501 39.10 -38.97 -6.15
CA SER A 501 39.03 -39.70 -7.42
C SER A 501 40.38 -39.93 -8.11
N LYS A 502 41.45 -39.27 -7.67
CA LYS A 502 42.77 -39.28 -8.35
C LYS A 502 43.71 -40.40 -7.94
N ASP A 503 43.33 -41.27 -7.01
CA ASP A 503 44.22 -42.31 -6.48
C ASP A 503 44.30 -43.60 -7.33
N TYR A 504 43.60 -43.69 -8.46
CA TYR A 504 43.50 -44.95 -9.22
C TYR A 504 44.11 -44.99 -10.62
N ASP A 505 44.35 -43.87 -11.30
CA ASP A 505 44.97 -43.89 -12.63
C ASP A 505 45.96 -42.72 -12.77
N GLY A 506 47.26 -43.06 -12.86
CA GLY A 506 48.39 -42.13 -12.88
C GLY A 506 48.55 -41.30 -14.15
N GLU A 507 47.44 -40.86 -14.76
CA GLU A 507 47.45 -40.03 -15.96
C GLU A 507 47.28 -38.55 -15.57
N ASN A 508 48.24 -37.72 -15.97
CA ASN A 508 48.30 -36.28 -15.71
C ASN A 508 47.21 -35.50 -16.45
N VAL A 509 45.93 -35.75 -16.12
CA VAL A 509 44.81 -34.93 -16.58
C VAL A 509 44.90 -33.60 -15.84
N SER A 510 45.29 -32.56 -16.58
CA SER A 510 45.23 -31.17 -16.13
C SER A 510 43.86 -30.95 -15.49
N PRO A 511 43.79 -30.42 -14.25
CA PRO A 511 42.52 -30.18 -13.58
C PRO A 511 41.77 -29.10 -14.37
N ASN A 512 40.99 -29.52 -15.35
CA ASN A 512 39.90 -28.72 -15.88
C ASN A 512 38.92 -28.60 -14.72
N THR A 513 39.09 -27.55 -13.94
CA THR A 513 38.13 -27.08 -12.97
C THR A 513 36.79 -27.01 -13.68
N SER A 514 35.92 -27.98 -13.39
CA SER A 514 34.56 -27.96 -13.85
C SER A 514 33.88 -26.82 -13.11
N ASN A 515 34.04 -25.61 -13.65
CA ASN A 515 33.38 -24.42 -13.18
C ASN A 515 31.89 -24.64 -13.45
N PHE A 516 31.19 -25.18 -12.47
CA PHE A 516 29.73 -25.12 -12.41
C PHE A 516 29.40 -23.80 -11.70
N PRO A 517 29.23 -22.67 -12.43
CA PRO A 517 28.86 -21.42 -11.80
C PRO A 517 27.45 -21.57 -11.22
N LEU A 518 27.25 -21.26 -9.94
CA LEU A 518 25.91 -21.23 -9.33
C LEU A 518 25.05 -20.18 -10.08
N PRO A 519 23.80 -20.49 -10.45
CA PRO A 519 22.90 -19.49 -11.02
C PRO A 519 22.72 -18.32 -10.06
N SER A 520 22.48 -17.13 -10.61
CA SER A 520 22.24 -15.94 -9.78
C SER A 520 20.95 -16.10 -8.97
N LEU A 521 21.02 -15.97 -7.65
CA LEU A 521 19.87 -16.11 -6.75
C LEU A 521 18.91 -14.91 -6.81
N ILE A 522 19.36 -13.78 -7.35
CA ILE A 522 18.59 -12.53 -7.42
C ILE A 522 17.34 -12.69 -8.29
N ARG A 523 17.50 -13.27 -9.48
CA ARG A 523 16.40 -13.47 -10.43
C ARG A 523 15.28 -14.37 -9.89
N PRO A 524 15.55 -15.62 -9.44
CA PRO A 524 14.51 -16.49 -8.90
C PRO A 524 13.88 -15.89 -7.63
N TYR A 525 14.63 -15.13 -6.83
CA TYR A 525 14.07 -14.41 -5.69
C TYR A 525 13.04 -13.36 -6.08
N LEU A 526 13.36 -12.47 -7.01
CA LEU A 526 12.42 -11.44 -7.47
C LEU A 526 11.16 -12.06 -8.09
N PHE A 527 11.31 -13.13 -8.88
CA PHE A 527 10.16 -13.86 -9.41
C PHE A 527 9.32 -14.51 -8.31
N ALA A 528 9.95 -15.12 -7.30
CA ALA A 528 9.25 -15.74 -6.18
C ALA A 528 8.42 -14.74 -5.37
N ILE A 529 9.00 -13.57 -5.05
CA ILE A 529 8.30 -12.49 -4.35
C ILE A 529 7.11 -11.99 -5.19
N PHE A 530 7.30 -11.78 -6.50
CA PHE A 530 6.24 -11.34 -7.39
C PHE A 530 5.09 -12.37 -7.52
N ILE A 531 5.43 -13.66 -7.69
CA ILE A 531 4.45 -14.74 -7.72
C ILE A 531 3.68 -14.80 -6.41
N THR A 532 4.37 -14.69 -5.28
CA THR A 532 3.76 -14.70 -3.94
C THR A 532 2.76 -13.56 -3.76
N LEU A 533 3.14 -12.34 -4.15
CA LEU A 533 2.26 -11.18 -4.12
C LEU A 533 1.00 -11.43 -4.97
N ILE A 534 1.16 -11.93 -6.20
CA ILE A 534 0.03 -12.23 -7.10
C ILE A 534 -0.90 -13.28 -6.47
N LEU A 535 -0.34 -14.37 -5.95
CA LEU A 535 -1.13 -15.45 -5.34
C LEU A 535 -1.95 -14.92 -4.16
N ILE A 536 -1.36 -14.12 -3.29
CA ILE A 536 -2.06 -13.55 -2.14
C ILE A 536 -3.11 -12.53 -2.57
N VAL A 537 -2.83 -11.66 -3.54
CA VAL A 537 -3.83 -10.73 -4.08
C VAL A 537 -5.02 -11.50 -4.68
N ILE A 538 -4.78 -12.59 -5.41
CA ILE A 538 -5.85 -13.45 -5.95
C ILE A 538 -6.66 -14.09 -4.80
N GLN A 539 -5.99 -14.63 -3.78
CA GLN A 539 -6.65 -15.22 -2.62
C GLN A 539 -7.53 -14.21 -1.87
N LEU A 540 -7.05 -12.97 -1.69
CA LEU A 540 -7.82 -11.88 -1.11
C LEU A 540 -9.05 -11.51 -1.94
N LEU A 541 -8.93 -11.48 -3.27
CA LEU A 541 -10.08 -11.22 -4.16
C LEU A 541 -11.12 -12.35 -4.09
N VAL A 542 -10.67 -13.60 -4.05
CA VAL A 542 -11.55 -14.78 -3.86
C VAL A 542 -12.24 -14.70 -2.49
N LEU A 543 -11.51 -14.32 -1.45
CA LEU A 543 -12.07 -14.16 -0.11
C LEU A 543 -13.13 -13.03 -0.06
N LEU A 544 -12.94 -11.90 -0.74
CA LEU A 544 -13.98 -10.86 -0.86
C LEU A 544 -15.25 -11.38 -1.52
N ALA A 545 -15.10 -12.21 -2.54
CA ALA A 545 -16.22 -12.82 -3.23
C ALA A 545 -16.98 -13.79 -2.32
N ASN A 546 -16.25 -14.61 -1.56
CA ASN A 546 -16.80 -15.53 -0.58
C ASN A 546 -17.48 -14.79 0.58
N ILE A 547 -16.87 -13.74 1.13
CA ILE A 547 -17.47 -12.90 2.18
C ILE A 547 -18.83 -12.37 1.72
N ARG A 548 -18.93 -11.90 0.47
CA ARG A 548 -20.19 -11.44 -0.08
C ARG A 548 -21.21 -12.57 -0.27
N ARG A 549 -20.80 -13.70 -0.84
CA ARG A 549 -21.67 -14.88 -1.00
C ARG A 549 -22.24 -15.30 0.36
N ASN A 550 -21.37 -15.42 1.35
CA ASN A 550 -21.69 -15.78 2.72
C ASN A 550 -22.62 -14.74 3.37
N SER A 551 -22.39 -13.45 3.13
CA SER A 551 -23.30 -12.40 3.60
C SER A 551 -24.71 -12.56 3.02
N PHE A 552 -24.86 -12.91 1.74
CA PHE A 552 -26.17 -13.13 1.13
C PHE A 552 -26.85 -14.41 1.64
N GLN A 553 -26.10 -15.51 1.83
CA GLN A 553 -26.63 -16.73 2.44
C GLN A 553 -27.14 -16.46 3.85
N SER A 554 -26.35 -15.72 4.64
CA SER A 554 -26.77 -15.29 5.98
C SER A 554 -28.03 -14.44 5.97
N PHE A 555 -28.19 -13.52 5.01
CA PHE A 555 -29.43 -12.73 4.86
C PHE A 555 -30.66 -13.56 4.47
N ARG A 556 -30.46 -14.72 3.83
CA ARG A 556 -31.52 -15.67 3.48
C ARG A 556 -31.86 -16.63 4.61
N GLY A 557 -31.05 -16.66 5.68
CA GLY A 557 -31.12 -17.72 6.69
C GLY A 557 -30.73 -19.09 6.14
N GLU A 558 -29.88 -19.12 5.11
CA GLU A 558 -29.35 -20.35 4.52
C GLU A 558 -28.08 -20.77 5.25
N ASP A 559 -28.16 -21.85 6.01
CA ASP A 559 -27.08 -22.33 6.89
C ASP A 559 -26.21 -23.42 6.22
N SER A 560 -26.20 -23.49 4.87
CA SER A 560 -25.50 -24.56 4.13
C SER A 560 -23.98 -24.47 4.22
N GLU A 561 -23.43 -23.26 4.22
CA GLU A 561 -21.98 -22.97 4.29
C GLU A 561 -21.59 -22.28 5.60
N ILE A 562 -22.54 -21.58 6.25
CA ILE A 562 -22.32 -20.84 7.48
C ILE A 562 -23.08 -21.56 8.59
N PRO A 563 -22.40 -22.08 9.62
CA PRO A 563 -23.08 -22.76 10.70
C PRO A 563 -24.01 -21.79 11.45
N ARG A 564 -25.19 -22.29 11.81
CA ARG A 564 -26.18 -21.52 12.57
C ARG A 564 -25.59 -21.09 13.91
N ARG A 565 -25.81 -19.83 14.30
CA ARG A 565 -25.31 -19.30 15.57
C ARG A 565 -26.06 -19.89 16.75
N GLU A 566 -25.35 -20.63 17.58
CA GLU A 566 -25.83 -21.04 18.91
C GLU A 566 -25.85 -19.86 19.89
N ARG A 567 -26.95 -19.71 20.64
CA ARG A 567 -27.12 -18.63 21.64
C ARG A 567 -26.07 -18.67 22.75
N SER A 568 -25.67 -19.88 23.18
CA SER A 568 -24.62 -20.11 24.18
C SER A 568 -23.26 -19.52 23.78
N LYS A 569 -23.02 -19.31 22.48
CA LYS A 569 -21.74 -18.84 21.93
C LYS A 569 -21.73 -17.35 21.57
N TYR A 570 -22.77 -16.56 21.88
CA TYR A 570 -22.83 -15.15 21.48
C TYR A 570 -21.66 -14.30 22.01
N VAL A 571 -21.22 -14.53 23.25
CA VAL A 571 -20.05 -13.83 23.81
C VAL A 571 -18.78 -14.20 23.03
N SER A 572 -18.61 -15.48 22.70
CA SER A 572 -17.48 -15.96 21.89
C SER A 572 -17.51 -15.36 20.48
N TYR A 573 -18.68 -15.26 19.84
CA TYR A 573 -18.79 -14.59 18.53
C TYR A 573 -18.49 -13.10 18.61
N ALA A 574 -18.89 -12.42 19.69
CA ALA A 574 -18.56 -11.02 19.90
C ALA A 574 -17.05 -10.81 20.10
N ALA A 575 -16.41 -11.60 20.96
CA ALA A 575 -14.97 -11.57 21.19
C ALA A 575 -14.19 -11.92 19.91
N GLY A 576 -14.58 -13.00 19.22
CA GLY A 576 -14.01 -13.40 17.94
C GLY A 576 -14.15 -12.31 16.88
N ASN A 577 -15.29 -11.60 16.87
CA ASN A 577 -15.45 -10.43 16.04
C ASN A 577 -14.42 -9.37 16.42
N PHE A 578 -14.24 -8.95 17.69
CA PHE A 578 -13.23 -7.94 18.04
C PHE A 578 -11.82 -8.30 17.55
N HIS A 579 -11.35 -9.53 17.78
CA HIS A 579 -9.98 -9.95 17.45
C HIS A 579 -9.75 -10.30 15.97
N PHE A 580 -10.81 -10.51 15.18
CA PHE A 580 -10.74 -10.99 13.79
C PHE A 580 -9.71 -10.25 12.92
N ALA A 581 -9.67 -8.91 13.01
CA ALA A 581 -8.80 -8.11 12.16
C ALA A 581 -7.31 -8.38 12.41
N GLY A 582 -6.91 -8.42 13.69
CA GLY A 582 -5.51 -8.69 14.07
C GLY A 582 -5.08 -10.11 13.69
N TYR A 583 -5.92 -11.11 13.99
CA TYR A 583 -5.63 -12.50 13.59
C TYR A 583 -5.51 -12.64 12.07
N PHE A 584 -6.42 -12.04 11.31
CA PHE A 584 -6.39 -12.16 9.86
C PHE A 584 -5.13 -11.51 9.25
N ILE A 585 -4.74 -10.33 9.74
CA ILE A 585 -3.50 -9.68 9.32
C ILE A 585 -2.27 -10.55 9.67
N GLY A 586 -2.18 -11.04 10.91
CA GLY A 586 -1.05 -11.88 11.35
C GLY A 586 -0.90 -13.16 10.53
N TYR A 587 -2.00 -13.90 10.33
CA TYR A 587 -1.99 -15.11 9.49
C TYR A 587 -1.64 -14.82 8.03
N LEU A 588 -2.02 -13.64 7.52
CA LEU A 588 -1.69 -13.25 6.15
C LEU A 588 -0.21 -12.94 5.99
N ILE A 589 0.43 -12.22 6.92
CA ILE A 589 1.88 -12.00 6.90
C ILE A 589 2.61 -13.33 7.00
N TRP A 590 2.19 -14.20 7.91
CA TRP A 590 2.76 -15.54 8.07
C TRP A 590 2.63 -16.38 6.80
N GLY A 591 1.44 -16.38 6.19
CA GLY A 591 1.18 -17.02 4.90
C GLY A 591 2.04 -16.44 3.78
N TYR A 592 2.24 -15.12 3.73
CA TYR A 592 3.14 -14.46 2.79
C TYR A 592 4.56 -14.99 2.90
N MET A 593 5.12 -15.06 4.12
CA MET A 593 6.47 -15.57 4.33
C MET A 593 6.62 -17.03 3.89
N ILE A 594 5.67 -17.90 4.26
CA ILE A 594 5.70 -19.32 3.87
C ILE A 594 5.62 -19.47 2.35
N ILE A 595 4.67 -18.80 1.69
CA ILE A 595 4.50 -18.91 0.23
C ILE A 595 5.74 -18.34 -0.49
N ALA A 596 6.35 -17.26 0.02
CA ALA A 596 7.57 -16.70 -0.53
C ALA A 596 8.74 -17.70 -0.50
N VAL A 597 8.95 -18.39 0.62
CA VAL A 597 10.00 -19.41 0.76
C VAL A 597 9.76 -20.59 -0.20
N PHE A 598 8.55 -21.13 -0.27
CA PHE A 598 8.24 -22.22 -1.20
C PHE A 598 8.35 -21.79 -2.66
N SER A 599 7.88 -20.59 -2.99
CA SER A 599 8.01 -20.02 -4.35
C SER A 599 9.47 -19.81 -4.72
N LEU A 600 10.33 -19.42 -3.76
CA LEU A 600 11.77 -19.25 -3.95
C LEU A 600 12.43 -20.58 -4.29
N LEU A 601 12.18 -21.64 -3.49
CA LEU A 601 12.71 -22.98 -3.77
C LEU A 601 12.29 -23.49 -5.15
N PHE A 602 11.03 -23.26 -5.51
CA PHE A 602 10.50 -23.63 -6.83
C PHE A 602 11.18 -22.83 -7.96
N CYS A 603 11.33 -21.51 -7.80
CA CYS A 603 11.99 -20.66 -8.80
C CYS A 603 13.48 -20.98 -8.94
N ILE A 604 14.19 -21.26 -7.84
CA ILE A 604 15.60 -21.70 -7.87
C ILE A 604 15.71 -23.02 -8.63
N SER A 605 14.81 -23.97 -8.39
CA SER A 605 14.79 -25.26 -9.09
C SER A 605 14.59 -25.09 -10.60
N ILE A 606 13.67 -24.21 -11.00
CA ILE A 606 13.44 -23.87 -12.41
C ILE A 606 14.65 -23.15 -13.02
N ASP A 607 15.22 -22.17 -12.33
CA ASP A 607 16.35 -21.39 -12.84
C ASP A 607 17.63 -22.24 -12.96
N ALA A 608 17.87 -23.15 -12.02
CA ALA A 608 18.93 -24.16 -12.11
C ALA A 608 18.68 -25.10 -13.31
N PHE A 609 17.43 -25.55 -13.49
CA PHE A 609 17.06 -26.41 -14.62
C PHE A 609 17.32 -25.72 -15.98
N ILE A 610 16.94 -24.45 -16.10
CA ILE A 610 17.14 -23.64 -17.33
C ILE A 610 18.63 -23.37 -17.54
N THR A 611 19.34 -22.90 -16.51
CA THR A 611 20.75 -22.48 -16.59
C THR A 611 21.66 -23.64 -16.95
N TYR A 612 21.50 -24.79 -16.30
CA TYR A 612 22.34 -25.95 -16.58
C TYR A 612 21.87 -26.76 -17.79
N GLY A 613 20.75 -26.37 -18.41
CA GLY A 613 20.32 -26.86 -19.71
C GLY A 613 20.25 -28.38 -19.80
N SER A 614 20.05 -29.06 -18.66
CA SER A 614 20.11 -30.50 -18.60
C SER A 614 18.77 -31.07 -19.05
N VAL A 615 18.45 -30.86 -20.33
CA VAL A 615 17.47 -31.65 -21.06
C VAL A 615 17.73 -33.14 -20.77
N ARG A 616 19.01 -33.54 -20.62
CA ARG A 616 19.43 -34.90 -20.23
C ARG A 616 19.01 -35.33 -18.82
N PHE A 617 19.05 -34.47 -17.79
CA PHE A 617 18.61 -34.81 -16.44
C PHE A 617 17.08 -34.90 -16.38
N LEU A 618 16.36 -33.97 -17.03
CA LEU A 618 14.90 -34.10 -17.20
C LEU A 618 14.55 -35.35 -17.97
N GLU A 619 15.28 -35.63 -19.06
CA GLU A 619 15.12 -36.81 -19.88
C GLU A 619 15.42 -38.09 -19.07
N SER A 620 16.43 -38.11 -18.19
CA SER A 620 16.69 -39.23 -17.28
C SER A 620 15.60 -39.40 -16.23
N ILE A 621 15.12 -38.32 -15.60
CA ILE A 621 14.00 -38.37 -14.65
C ILE A 621 12.72 -38.84 -15.35
N LEU A 622 12.41 -38.28 -16.53
CA LEU A 622 11.25 -38.69 -17.33
C LEU A 622 11.40 -40.14 -17.81
N LYS A 623 12.58 -40.57 -18.26
CA LYS A 623 12.86 -41.98 -18.61
C LYS A 623 12.73 -42.91 -17.41
N PHE A 624 12.96 -42.44 -16.19
CA PHE A 624 12.77 -43.23 -14.97
C PHE A 624 11.31 -43.27 -14.51
N ILE A 625 10.60 -42.14 -14.61
CA ILE A 625 9.20 -42.00 -14.16
C ILE A 625 8.21 -42.61 -15.17
N ILE A 626 8.40 -42.40 -16.47
CA ILE A 626 7.45 -42.84 -17.52
C ILE A 626 7.18 -44.36 -17.45
N PRO A 627 8.18 -45.26 -17.32
CA PRO A 627 7.93 -46.69 -17.20
C PRO A 627 7.27 -47.12 -15.88
N SER A 628 7.28 -46.25 -14.86
CA SER A 628 6.60 -46.52 -13.58
C SER A 628 5.14 -46.05 -13.59
N ILE A 629 4.76 -45.20 -14.55
CA ILE A 629 3.40 -44.66 -14.73
C ILE A 629 2.62 -45.45 -15.80
N LEU A 630 3.30 -45.92 -16.85
CA LEU A 630 2.78 -46.87 -17.84
C LEU A 630 2.74 -48.28 -17.25
#